data_AF-A0A2N0KFQ0-F1
#
_entry.id   AF-A0A2N0KFQ0-F1
#
_cell.length_a   1.000
_cell.length_b   1.000
_cell.length_c   1.000
_cell.angle_alpha   90.00
_cell.angle_beta   90.00
_cell.angle_gamma   90.00
#
_symmetry.space_group_name_H-M   'P 1'
#
loop_
_entity.id
_entity.type
_entity.pdbx_description
1 polymer ?
#
loop_
_entity_poly.entity_id
_entity_poly.type
_entity_poly.pdbx_seq_one_letter_code
_entity_poly.pdbx_strand_id
1 'polypeptide(L)'
;RWGDPTIAPPTATAEPTATPEATPEPAATSAPVLDRNEVLRELRLEVDTLLADGRIDDAEARMEQVRLELCDTGFCQRRINQAYFAWYGTYAARPDATDPLGPQIIALREQSGSLAAFLKRVRGAGSRADVEALAAEVTSSE
;
A
#
# COMPACT_ATOMS: atom_id res chain seq x y z
N ARG A 1 5.38 -19.96 -9.92
CA ARG A 1 6.05 -21.01 -9.12
C ARG A 1 6.66 -20.30 -7.93
N TRP A 2 6.01 -20.34 -6.76
CA TRP A 2 6.53 -19.73 -5.53
C TRP A 2 7.64 -20.64 -4.96
N GLY A 3 8.68 -20.03 -4.41
CA GLY A 3 10.01 -20.62 -4.15
C GLY A 3 10.02 -21.87 -3.25
N ASP A 4 11.07 -22.66 -3.45
CA ASP A 4 11.37 -23.93 -2.78
C ASP A 4 11.76 -23.72 -1.31
N PRO A 5 11.12 -24.40 -0.33
CA PRO A 5 11.38 -24.23 1.10
C PRO A 5 12.72 -24.82 1.60
N THR A 6 13.56 -25.39 0.72
CA THR A 6 14.85 -26.01 1.11
C THR A 6 16.08 -25.10 0.91
N ILE A 7 15.91 -23.83 0.54
CA ILE A 7 17.05 -22.90 0.54
C ILE A 7 17.30 -22.42 1.97
N ALA A 8 18.36 -22.94 2.59
CA ALA A 8 18.86 -22.42 3.86
C ALA A 8 19.22 -20.92 3.68
N PRO A 9 18.87 -20.05 4.65
CA PRO A 9 19.24 -18.64 4.56
C PRO A 9 20.77 -18.52 4.56
N PRO A 10 21.37 -17.59 3.79
CA PRO A 10 22.77 -17.25 4.00
C PRO A 10 22.92 -16.75 5.44
N THR A 11 23.88 -17.31 6.18
CA THR A 11 24.28 -16.86 7.51
C THR A 11 24.60 -15.37 7.45
N ALA A 12 23.70 -14.55 7.99
CA ALA A 12 23.94 -13.15 8.26
C ALA A 12 24.94 -13.06 9.43
N THR A 13 26.19 -12.74 9.11
CA THR A 13 27.10 -12.14 10.08
C THR A 13 26.44 -10.85 10.55
N ALA A 14 26.11 -10.79 11.84
CA ALA A 14 25.56 -9.61 12.49
C ALA A 14 26.64 -8.51 12.57
N GLU A 15 26.48 -7.46 11.77
CA GLU A 15 27.07 -6.14 12.05
C GLU A 15 26.04 -5.27 12.78
N PRO A 16 26.46 -4.37 13.69
CA PRO A 16 25.61 -3.77 14.69
C PRO A 16 24.64 -2.73 14.11
N THR A 17 23.45 -2.72 14.71
CA THR A 17 22.32 -1.81 14.52
C THR A 17 22.72 -0.35 14.32
N ALA A 18 22.55 0.15 13.10
CA ALA A 18 22.24 1.55 12.88
C ALA A 18 20.71 1.68 12.86
N THR A 19 20.17 2.43 13.82
CA THR A 19 18.86 3.10 13.75
C THR A 19 18.62 3.58 12.31
N PRO A 20 17.41 3.46 11.72
CA PRO A 20 17.12 4.15 10.49
C PRO A 20 17.07 5.64 10.80
N GLU A 21 18.24 6.26 10.77
CA GLU A 21 18.43 7.70 10.74
C GLU A 21 17.71 8.19 9.49
N ALA A 22 16.76 9.10 9.72
CA ALA A 22 15.99 9.76 8.68
C ALA A 22 16.95 10.23 7.59
N THR A 23 16.84 9.63 6.40
CA THR A 23 17.65 10.04 5.26
C THR A 23 17.40 11.53 5.03
N PRO A 24 18.43 12.39 5.03
CA PRO A 24 18.23 13.81 4.81
C PRO A 24 17.70 14.00 3.39
N GLU A 25 16.56 14.66 3.31
CA GLU A 25 15.93 15.12 2.08
C GLU A 25 16.95 16.00 1.31
N PRO A 26 17.25 15.73 0.04
CA PRO A 26 18.17 16.58 -0.70
C PRO A 26 17.49 17.93 -0.95
N ALA A 27 17.93 18.94 -0.20
CA ALA A 27 17.63 20.34 -0.48
C ALA A 27 18.30 20.75 -1.81
N ALA A 28 17.48 20.97 -2.84
CA ALA A 28 17.88 21.71 -4.03
C ALA A 28 16.69 22.56 -4.50
N THR A 29 16.76 23.86 -4.22
CA THR A 29 15.83 24.90 -4.65
C THR A 29 16.09 25.30 -6.11
N SER A 30 15.10 25.13 -7.00
CA SER A 30 14.93 25.97 -8.20
C SER A 30 13.60 25.68 -8.93
N ALA A 31 12.88 26.75 -9.32
CA ALA A 31 11.50 26.79 -9.86
C ALA A 31 10.40 26.53 -8.81
N PRO A 32 9.13 26.98 -8.98
CA PRO A 32 8.03 26.42 -8.20
C PRO A 32 7.90 24.96 -8.64
N VAL A 33 8.72 24.11 -8.03
CA VAL A 33 8.58 22.67 -8.10
C VAL A 33 7.15 22.44 -7.67
N LEU A 34 6.29 21.99 -8.58
CA LEU A 34 4.98 21.43 -8.23
C LEU A 34 5.18 20.67 -6.92
N ASP A 35 4.47 21.04 -5.86
CA ASP A 35 4.62 20.31 -4.61
C ASP A 35 4.17 18.88 -4.92
N ARG A 36 5.15 17.99 -5.08
CA ARG A 36 4.94 16.61 -5.50
C ARG A 36 3.98 15.92 -4.52
N ASN A 37 4.03 16.30 -3.25
CA ASN A 37 3.15 15.73 -2.25
C ASN A 37 1.71 16.23 -2.45
N GLU A 38 1.53 17.48 -2.87
CA GLU A 38 0.23 18.02 -3.26
C GLU A 38 -0.33 17.33 -4.51
N VAL A 39 0.47 17.16 -5.57
CA VAL A 39 0.07 16.44 -6.79
C VAL A 39 -0.35 15.00 -6.47
N LEU A 40 0.44 14.28 -5.67
CA LEU A 40 0.13 12.92 -5.26
C LEU A 40 -1.11 12.84 -4.34
N ARG A 41 -1.33 13.85 -3.50
CA ARG A 41 -2.53 13.96 -2.64
C ARG A 41 -3.78 14.16 -3.49
N GLU A 42 -3.75 15.04 -4.48
CA GLU A 42 -4.87 15.30 -5.38
C GLU A 42 -5.17 14.09 -6.25
N LEU A 43 -4.13 13.51 -6.86
CA LEU A 43 -4.25 12.28 -7.63
C LEU A 43 -4.91 11.17 -6.81
N ARG A 44 -4.53 11.03 -5.54
CA ARG A 44 -5.14 10.03 -4.66
C ARG A 44 -6.64 10.24 -4.50
N LEU A 45 -7.10 11.46 -4.20
CA LEU A 45 -8.53 11.74 -4.01
C LEU A 45 -9.34 11.48 -5.28
N GLU A 46 -8.76 11.80 -6.44
CA GLU A 46 -9.36 11.55 -7.75
C GLU A 46 -9.46 10.05 -8.03
N VAL A 47 -8.37 9.30 -7.80
CA VAL A 47 -8.34 7.84 -7.93
C VAL A 47 -9.32 7.18 -6.98
N ASP A 48 -9.37 7.60 -5.71
CA ASP A 48 -10.33 7.09 -4.71
C ASP A 48 -11.78 7.30 -5.20
N THR A 49 -12.08 8.44 -5.82
CA THR A 49 -13.41 8.73 -6.41
C THR A 49 -13.72 7.81 -7.60
N LEU A 50 -12.78 7.69 -8.55
CA LEU A 50 -12.94 6.82 -9.72
C LEU A 50 -13.16 5.37 -9.33
N LEU A 51 -12.43 4.89 -8.32
CA LEU A 51 -12.57 3.52 -7.80
C LEU A 51 -13.90 3.31 -7.08
N ALA A 52 -14.37 4.28 -6.32
CA ALA A 52 -15.69 4.23 -5.69
C ALA A 52 -16.81 4.12 -6.73
N ASP A 53 -16.64 4.74 -7.90
CA ASP A 53 -17.56 4.65 -9.04
C ASP A 53 -17.36 3.40 -9.91
N GLY A 54 -16.42 2.52 -9.56
CA GLY A 54 -16.08 1.32 -10.34
C GLY A 54 -15.33 1.59 -11.65
N ARG A 55 -14.82 2.81 -11.86
CA ARG A 55 -14.12 3.25 -13.07
C ARG A 55 -12.63 2.92 -13.00
N ILE A 56 -12.32 1.62 -13.02
CA ILE A 56 -10.95 1.11 -12.84
C ILE A 56 -10.00 1.60 -13.92
N ASP A 57 -10.38 1.45 -15.20
CA ASP A 57 -9.50 1.82 -16.33
C ASP A 57 -9.16 3.32 -16.33
N ASP A 58 -10.13 4.16 -15.95
CA ASP A 58 -9.93 5.61 -15.83
C ASP A 58 -8.97 5.95 -14.69
N ALA A 59 -9.08 5.26 -13.56
CA ALA A 59 -8.14 5.43 -12.45
C ALA A 59 -6.71 5.04 -12.85
N GLU A 60 -6.55 3.93 -13.58
CA GLU A 60 -5.24 3.50 -14.07
C GLU A 60 -4.65 4.48 -15.09
N ALA A 61 -5.46 4.94 -16.05
CA ALA A 61 -5.04 5.93 -17.03
C ALA A 61 -4.62 7.25 -16.37
N ARG A 62 -5.37 7.69 -15.35
CA ARG A 62 -5.06 8.91 -14.62
C ARG A 62 -3.74 8.82 -13.83
N MET A 63 -3.49 7.67 -13.18
CA MET A 63 -2.21 7.43 -12.50
C MET A 63 -1.03 7.42 -13.48
N GLU A 64 -1.20 6.86 -14.67
CA GLU A 64 -0.16 6.85 -15.70
C GLU A 64 0.10 8.25 -16.25
N GLN A 65 -0.96 9.04 -16.47
CA GLN A 65 -0.83 10.43 -16.93
C GLN A 65 0.00 11.26 -15.96
N VAL A 66 -0.31 11.21 -14.66
CA VAL A 66 0.50 11.94 -13.64
C VAL A 66 1.91 11.39 -13.57
N ARG A 67 2.11 10.08 -13.73
CA ARG A 67 3.46 9.50 -13.75
C ARG A 67 4.30 10.13 -14.86
N LEU A 68 3.73 10.33 -16.05
CA LEU A 68 4.41 10.99 -17.17
C LEU A 68 4.69 12.46 -16.86
N GLU A 69 3.72 13.20 -16.33
CA GLU A 69 3.89 14.60 -15.91
C GLU A 69 5.03 14.74 -14.88
N LEU A 70 5.11 13.83 -13.89
CA LEU A 70 6.18 13.80 -12.91
C LEU A 70 7.53 13.40 -13.51
N CYS A 71 7.56 12.48 -14.48
CA CYS A 71 8.78 12.13 -15.21
C CYS A 71 9.38 13.35 -15.91
N ASP A 72 8.56 14.20 -16.52
CA ASP A 72 9.00 15.41 -17.21
C ASP A 72 9.63 16.44 -16.26
N THR A 73 9.25 16.42 -14.98
CA THR A 73 9.85 17.25 -13.92
C THR A 73 11.10 16.66 -13.27
N GLY A 74 11.56 15.48 -13.73
CA GLY A 74 12.74 14.78 -13.20
C GLY A 74 12.42 13.72 -12.13
N PHE A 75 11.15 13.51 -11.79
CA PHE A 75 10.71 12.50 -10.82
C PHE A 75 10.03 11.32 -11.50
N CYS A 76 10.82 10.53 -12.21
CA CYS A 76 10.27 9.42 -12.99
C CYS A 76 10.16 8.13 -12.21
N GLN A 77 8.96 7.82 -11.73
CA GLN A 77 8.66 6.53 -11.12
C GLN A 77 8.36 5.49 -12.21
N ARG A 78 8.74 4.23 -11.94
CA ARG A 78 8.48 3.10 -12.85
C ARG A 78 6.98 2.88 -13.06
N ARG A 79 6.18 3.02 -12.00
CA ARG A 79 4.71 2.87 -12.01
C ARG A 79 4.13 3.52 -10.76
N ILE A 80 3.03 4.27 -10.92
CA ILE A 80 2.15 4.66 -9.83
C ILE A 80 1.02 3.62 -9.77
N ASN A 81 0.81 3.02 -8.62
CA ASN A 81 -0.31 2.13 -8.34
C ASN A 81 -0.95 2.55 -7.01
N GLN A 82 -2.09 1.98 -6.63
CA GLN A 82 -2.75 2.41 -5.39
C GLN A 82 -1.85 2.25 -4.14
N ALA A 83 -1.06 1.18 -4.09
CA ALA A 83 -0.15 0.95 -2.98
C ALA A 83 0.94 2.04 -2.89
N TYR A 84 1.35 2.62 -4.03
CA TYR A 84 2.31 3.74 -4.09
C TYR A 84 1.91 4.88 -3.13
N PHE A 85 0.61 5.21 -3.05
CA PHE A 85 0.12 6.25 -2.15
C PHE A 85 0.28 5.93 -0.66
N ALA A 86 0.47 4.65 -0.29
CA ALA A 86 0.75 4.24 1.09
C ALA A 86 2.19 4.56 1.52
N TRP A 87 3.12 4.66 0.56
CA TRP A 87 4.52 5.01 0.82
C TRP A 87 4.82 6.49 0.55
N TYR A 88 3.98 7.15 -0.25
CA TYR A 88 4.17 8.54 -0.67
C TYR A 88 2.86 9.31 -0.50
N GLY A 89 2.86 10.28 0.41
CA GLY A 89 1.66 11.01 0.81
C GLY A 89 1.16 10.60 2.19
N THR A 90 0.31 11.45 2.73
CA THR A 90 -0.15 11.52 4.13
C THR A 90 -1.04 10.35 4.58
N TYR A 91 -0.82 9.11 4.12
CA TYR A 91 -1.57 7.94 4.63
C TYR A 91 -1.46 7.84 6.15
N ALA A 92 -0.31 8.19 6.71
CA ALA A 92 -0.05 8.22 8.15
C ALA A 92 -0.27 9.59 8.81
N ALA A 93 -0.39 10.68 8.05
CA ALA A 93 -0.41 12.03 8.61
C ALA A 93 -1.82 12.53 8.97
N ARG A 94 -2.88 11.79 8.59
CA ARG A 94 -4.20 12.06 9.14
C ARG A 94 -4.46 11.15 10.36
N PRO A 95 -4.67 11.71 11.57
CA PRO A 95 -4.96 10.92 12.76
C PRO A 95 -6.27 10.12 12.68
N ASP A 96 -7.14 10.41 11.70
CA ASP A 96 -8.40 9.69 11.43
C ASP A 96 -8.26 8.56 10.40
N ALA A 97 -7.08 8.38 9.79
CA ALA A 97 -6.79 7.29 8.85
C ALA A 97 -6.50 5.96 9.57
N THR A 98 -7.14 5.70 10.70
CA THR A 98 -7.11 4.38 11.34
C THR A 98 -8.06 3.46 10.57
N ASP A 99 -7.60 2.98 9.43
CA ASP A 99 -8.34 1.99 8.65
C ASP A 99 -8.41 0.67 9.45
N PRO A 100 -9.61 0.20 9.85
CA PRO A 100 -9.76 -1.04 10.61
C PRO A 100 -9.36 -2.28 9.80
N LEU A 101 -9.11 -2.14 8.49
CA LEU A 101 -8.71 -3.24 7.62
C LEU A 101 -7.44 -3.94 8.11
N GLY A 102 -6.43 -3.19 8.59
CA GLY A 102 -5.20 -3.76 9.13
C GLY A 102 -5.48 -4.72 10.30
N PRO A 103 -6.11 -4.24 11.39
CA PRO A 103 -6.56 -5.08 12.49
C PRO A 103 -7.44 -6.27 12.07
N GLN A 104 -8.37 -6.09 11.13
CA GLN A 104 -9.24 -7.17 10.65
C GLN A 104 -8.45 -8.29 9.95
N ILE A 105 -7.48 -7.94 9.10
CA ILE A 105 -6.61 -8.91 8.42
C ILE A 105 -5.72 -9.65 9.42
N ILE A 106 -5.21 -8.96 10.46
CA ILE A 106 -4.44 -9.57 11.54
C ILE A 106 -5.30 -10.58 12.30
N ALA A 107 -6.52 -10.21 12.69
CA ALA A 107 -7.44 -11.11 13.39
C ALA A 107 -7.75 -12.37 12.55
N LEU A 108 -8.05 -12.20 11.25
CA LEU A 108 -8.26 -13.32 10.33
C LEU A 108 -7.04 -14.24 10.24
N ARG A 109 -5.83 -13.67 10.33
CA ARG A 109 -4.58 -14.44 10.32
C ARG A 109 -4.38 -15.21 11.63
N GLU A 110 -4.61 -14.60 12.78
CA GLU A 110 -4.48 -15.24 14.10
C GLU A 110 -5.47 -16.40 14.27
N GLN A 111 -6.67 -16.26 13.72
CA GLN A 111 -7.73 -17.27 13.75
C GLN A 111 -7.49 -18.39 12.72
N SER A 112 -6.56 -18.21 11.79
CA SER A 112 -6.23 -19.21 10.80
C SER A 112 -5.13 -20.14 11.33
N GLY A 113 -5.47 -21.38 11.64
CA GLY A 113 -4.54 -22.38 12.19
C GLY A 113 -3.32 -22.73 11.31
N SER A 114 -3.24 -22.21 10.08
CA SER A 114 -2.03 -22.20 9.27
C SER A 114 -2.04 -21.07 8.23
N LEU A 115 -0.88 -20.72 7.69
CA LEU A 115 -0.78 -19.78 6.58
C LEU A 115 -1.59 -20.25 5.35
N ALA A 116 -1.58 -21.54 5.05
CA ALA A 116 -2.34 -22.09 3.92
C ALA A 116 -3.86 -21.95 4.13
N ALA A 117 -4.34 -22.14 5.36
CA ALA A 117 -5.75 -21.93 5.72
C ALA A 117 -6.13 -20.45 5.60
N PHE A 118 -5.28 -19.55 6.09
CA PHE A 118 -5.46 -18.10 5.95
C PHE A 118 -5.60 -17.69 4.48
N LEU A 119 -4.63 -18.06 3.63
CA LEU A 119 -4.64 -17.70 2.21
C LEU A 119 -5.88 -18.27 1.49
N LYS A 120 -6.30 -19.50 1.80
CA LYS A 120 -7.53 -20.07 1.26
C LYS A 120 -8.77 -19.29 1.67
N ARG A 121 -8.79 -18.74 2.89
CA ARG A 121 -9.90 -17.96 3.43
C ARG A 121 -10.01 -16.59 2.77
N VAL A 122 -8.89 -15.88 2.60
CA VAL A 122 -8.90 -14.50 2.08
C VAL A 122 -8.80 -14.40 0.56
N ARG A 123 -8.51 -15.49 -0.17
CA ARG A 123 -8.28 -15.44 -1.65
C ARG A 123 -9.43 -14.86 -2.46
N GLY A 124 -10.65 -14.88 -1.93
CA GLY A 124 -11.85 -14.37 -2.59
C GLY A 124 -12.22 -12.94 -2.20
N ALA A 125 -11.55 -12.36 -1.20
CA ALA A 125 -11.82 -11.01 -0.75
C ALA A 125 -11.22 -10.00 -1.74
N GLY A 126 -12.08 -9.34 -2.50
CA GLY A 126 -11.71 -8.28 -3.44
C GLY A 126 -12.08 -6.88 -2.93
N SER A 127 -12.89 -6.80 -1.88
CA SER A 127 -13.40 -5.56 -1.31
C SER A 127 -13.32 -5.55 0.21
N ARG A 128 -13.47 -4.36 0.80
CA ARG A 128 -13.54 -4.21 2.26
C ARG A 128 -14.74 -4.95 2.87
N ALA A 129 -15.88 -4.94 2.18
CA ALA A 129 -17.07 -5.67 2.61
C ALA A 129 -16.82 -7.18 2.69
N ASP A 130 -16.01 -7.73 1.78
CA ASP A 130 -15.65 -9.16 1.84
C ASP A 130 -14.82 -9.48 3.08
N VAL A 131 -13.87 -8.61 3.43
CA VAL A 131 -13.03 -8.78 4.63
C VAL A 131 -13.87 -8.65 5.90
N GLU A 132 -14.80 -7.69 5.94
CA GLU A 132 -15.74 -7.52 7.05
C GLU A 132 -16.66 -8.74 7.21
N ALA A 133 -17.17 -9.30 6.11
CA ALA A 133 -17.97 -10.52 6.14
C ALA A 133 -17.17 -11.73 6.67
N LEU A 134 -15.94 -11.91 6.17
CA LEU A 134 -15.04 -12.99 6.63
C LEU A 134 -14.70 -12.87 8.11
N ALA A 135 -14.58 -11.64 8.63
CA ALA A 135 -14.31 -11.36 10.03
C ALA A 135 -15.54 -11.61 10.91
N ALA A 136 -16.75 -11.27 10.43
CA ALA A 136 -18.01 -11.45 11.15
C ALA A 136 -18.44 -12.93 11.30
N GLU A 137 -18.08 -13.79 10.34
CA GLU A 137 -18.28 -15.24 10.45
C GLU A 137 -17.58 -15.84 11.67
N VAL A 138 -16.50 -15.21 12.14
CA VAL A 138 -15.70 -15.73 13.24
C VAL A 138 -16.31 -15.37 14.59
N THR A 139 -16.90 -14.18 14.74
CA THR A 139 -17.61 -13.78 15.97
C THR A 139 -18.94 -14.52 16.19
N SER A 140 -19.49 -15.17 15.16
CA SER A 140 -20.76 -15.91 15.25
C SER A 140 -20.60 -17.40 15.59
N SER A 141 -19.37 -17.89 15.76
CA SER A 141 -19.07 -19.30 16.04
C SER A 141 -18.56 -19.54 17.48
N GLU A 142 -18.71 -18.55 18.37
CA GLU A 142 -18.47 -18.68 19.83
C GLU A 142 -19.75 -19.01 20.61
#